data_AF-A0A5J4Q669-F1
#
_entry.id   AF-A0A5J4Q669-F1
#
_cell.length_a   1.000
_cell.length_b   1.000
_cell.length_c   1.000
_cell.angle_alpha   90.00
_cell.angle_beta   90.00
_cell.angle_gamma   90.00
#
_symmetry.space_group_name_H-M   'P 1'
#
loop_
_entity.id
_entity.type
_entity.pdbx_description
1 polymer ?
#
loop_
_entity_poly.entity_id
_entity_poly.type
_entity_poly.pdbx_seq_one_letter_code
_entity_poly.pdbx_strand_id
1 'polypeptide(L)'
;MCADLRLNLDYLIAMCVDGAASMIGCHHSMTSKMKELFAFITIIHCIAHRLNLAALDAIKGIQLQHLRTREAVAQQLRHCFAVSSLHAAILAQIHCVNEDEQ
;
A
#
# COMPACT_ATOMS: atom_id res chain seq x y z
N MET A 1 16.24 0.51 -15.95
CA MET A 1 16.49 1.87 -16.46
C MET A 1 15.16 2.47 -16.88
N CYS A 2 14.80 3.67 -16.38
CA CYS A 2 13.67 4.47 -16.89
C CYS A 2 14.01 5.10 -18.26
N ALA A 3 14.46 4.28 -19.22
CA ALA A 3 14.87 4.75 -20.54
C ALA A 3 13.70 5.40 -21.29
N ASP A 4 12.48 4.89 -21.06
CA ASP A 4 11.24 5.37 -21.68
C ASP A 4 10.86 6.79 -21.23
N LEU A 5 11.32 7.21 -20.05
CA LEU A 5 11.01 8.52 -19.46
C LEU A 5 12.13 9.55 -19.67
N ARG A 6 13.25 9.18 -20.29
CA ARG A 6 14.46 10.02 -20.47
C ARG A 6 14.93 10.70 -19.18
N LEU A 7 14.73 10.05 -18.03
CA LEU A 7 15.15 10.58 -16.72
C LEU A 7 16.62 10.23 -16.47
N ASN A 8 17.41 11.25 -16.14
CA ASN A 8 18.77 11.05 -15.66
C ASN A 8 18.74 10.78 -14.14
N LEU A 9 19.11 9.55 -13.75
CA LEU A 9 19.14 9.09 -12.37
C LEU A 9 20.33 9.66 -11.58
N ASP A 10 21.33 10.26 -12.23
CA ASP A 10 22.45 10.94 -11.55
C ASP A 10 21.98 12.14 -10.72
N TYR A 11 20.79 12.69 -11.03
CA TYR A 11 20.15 13.77 -10.29
C TYR A 11 19.09 13.28 -9.29
N LEU A 12 19.05 11.98 -8.98
CA LEU A 12 18.12 11.43 -8.00
C LEU A 12 18.56 11.82 -6.59
N ILE A 13 17.85 12.78 -5.98
CA ILE A 13 18.17 13.29 -4.63
C ILE A 13 17.46 12.47 -3.55
N ALA A 14 16.22 12.07 -3.79
CA ALA A 14 15.40 11.41 -2.78
C ALA A 14 14.36 10.47 -3.40
N MET A 15 13.91 9.51 -2.60
CA MET A 15 12.75 8.68 -2.92
C MET A 15 11.88 8.44 -1.70
N CYS A 16 10.56 8.36 -1.92
CA CYS A 16 9.59 7.98 -0.89
C CYS A 16 9.16 6.53 -1.13
N VAL A 17 9.20 5.71 -0.08
CA VAL A 17 8.89 4.27 -0.17
C VAL A 17 7.89 3.86 0.91
N ASP A 18 7.09 2.84 0.61
CA ASP A 18 6.25 2.21 1.64
C ASP A 18 7.10 1.47 2.67
N GLY A 19 6.50 1.19 3.84
CA GLY A 19 7.12 0.54 5.00
C GLY A 19 7.39 -0.96 4.85
N ALA A 20 7.14 -1.56 3.69
CA ALA A 20 7.26 -3.00 3.54
C ALA A 20 8.71 -3.47 3.74
N ALA A 21 8.87 -4.68 4.26
CA ALA A 21 10.20 -5.26 4.49
C ALA A 21 11.03 -5.37 3.20
N SER A 22 10.39 -5.58 2.04
CA SER A 22 11.05 -5.58 0.74
C SER A 22 11.60 -4.20 0.34
N MET A 23 11.02 -3.12 0.86
CA MET A 23 11.39 -1.74 0.52
C MET A 23 12.43 -1.19 1.49
N ILE A 24 12.21 -1.37 2.80
CA ILE A 24 12.99 -0.76 3.89
C ILE A 24 13.83 -1.75 4.70
N GLY A 25 13.68 -3.05 4.45
CA GLY A 25 14.39 -4.08 5.20
C GLY A 25 15.91 -3.88 5.26
N CYS A 26 16.51 -4.34 6.35
CA CYS A 26 17.95 -4.22 6.58
C CYS A 26 18.78 -4.96 5.52
N HIS A 27 18.28 -6.13 5.07
CA HIS A 27 18.99 -6.99 4.14
C HIS A 27 18.26 -7.05 2.79
N HIS A 28 18.99 -6.75 1.71
CA HIS A 28 18.51 -6.87 0.33
C HIS A 28 17.22 -6.10 -0.02
N SER A 29 16.87 -5.08 0.76
CA SER A 29 15.74 -4.24 0.41
C SER A 29 16.06 -3.38 -0.81
N MET A 30 15.02 -2.89 -1.46
CA MET A 30 15.17 -1.98 -2.58
C MET A 30 15.95 -0.72 -2.18
N THR A 31 15.71 -0.18 -0.99
CA THR A 31 16.43 1.01 -0.52
C THR A 31 17.89 0.73 -0.20
N SER A 32 18.23 -0.45 0.33
CA SER A 32 19.62 -0.87 0.52
C SER A 32 20.36 -0.94 -0.82
N LYS A 33 19.75 -1.57 -1.84
CA LYS A 33 20.30 -1.59 -3.21
C LYS A 33 20.39 -0.20 -3.83
N MET A 34 19.41 0.66 -3.58
CA MET A 34 19.42 2.03 -4.11
C MET A 34 20.54 2.86 -3.48
N LYS A 35 20.85 2.65 -2.20
CA LYS A 35 21.99 3.29 -1.53
C LYS A 35 23.35 2.77 -2.02
N GLU A 36 23.43 1.50 -2.43
CA GLU A 36 24.64 0.96 -3.08
C GLU A 36 24.89 1.62 -4.44
N LEU A 37 23.83 1.88 -5.21
CA LEU A 37 23.91 2.54 -6.53
C LEU A 37 24.08 4.06 -6.42
N PHE A 38 23.44 4.69 -5.44
CA PHE A 38 23.41 6.14 -5.22
C PHE A 38 23.65 6.45 -3.75
N ALA A 39 24.93 6.55 -3.34
CA ALA A 39 25.30 6.70 -1.93
C ALA A 39 24.67 7.91 -1.22
N PHE A 40 24.35 8.97 -1.97
CA PHE A 40 23.80 10.23 -1.45
C PHE A 40 22.27 10.29 -1.47
N ILE A 41 21.57 9.24 -1.91
CA ILE A 41 20.11 9.26 -2.00
C ILE A 41 19.46 9.34 -0.62
N THR A 42 18.50 10.24 -0.47
CA THR A 42 17.68 10.35 0.74
C THR A 42 16.47 9.43 0.64
N ILE A 43 16.38 8.47 1.54
CA ILE A 43 15.22 7.56 1.63
C ILE A 43 14.21 8.12 2.63
N ILE A 44 13.01 8.40 2.17
CA ILE A 44 11.90 8.91 2.99
C ILE A 44 10.87 7.78 3.16
N HIS A 45 10.55 7.43 4.40
CA HIS A 45 9.50 6.45 4.66
C HIS A 45 8.13 7.13 4.59
N CYS A 46 7.18 6.50 3.90
CA CYS A 46 5.82 6.98 3.81
C CYS A 46 5.17 7.11 5.20
N ILE A 47 4.81 8.34 5.58
CA ILE A 47 4.20 8.65 6.89
C ILE A 47 2.86 7.93 7.04
N ALA A 48 2.04 7.89 6.00
CA ALA A 48 0.75 7.20 6.02
C ALA A 48 0.92 5.71 6.32
N HIS A 49 1.90 5.06 5.68
CA HIS A 49 2.19 3.65 5.93
C HIS A 49 2.74 3.42 7.34
N ARG A 50 3.64 4.29 7.83
CA ARG A 50 4.14 4.22 9.22
C ARG A 50 3.03 4.36 10.24
N LEU A 51 2.09 5.29 10.02
CA LEU A 51 0.95 5.48 10.90
C LEU A 51 0.04 4.25 10.90
N ASN A 52 -0.23 3.68 9.72
CA ASN A 52 -1.01 2.46 9.59
C ASN A 52 -0.36 1.27 10.33
N LEU A 53 0.96 1.07 10.18
CA LEU A 53 1.67 0.03 10.93
C LEU A 53 1.61 0.25 12.44
N ALA A 54 1.82 1.49 12.90
CA ALA A 54 1.70 1.81 14.33
C ALA A 54 0.29 1.55 14.87
N ALA A 55 -0.75 1.86 14.09
CA ALA A 55 -2.13 1.56 14.45
C ALA A 55 -2.41 0.05 14.50
N LEU A 56 -1.94 -0.70 13.50
CA LEU A 56 -2.05 -2.17 13.44
C LEU A 56 -1.29 -2.87 14.57
N ASP A 57 -0.21 -2.28 15.07
CA ASP A 57 0.49 -2.79 16.25
C ASP A 57 -0.22 -2.38 17.54
N ALA A 58 -0.68 -1.14 17.66
CA ALA A 58 -1.39 -0.65 18.84
C ALA A 58 -2.68 -1.42 19.12
N ILE A 59 -3.47 -1.74 18.09
CA ILE A 59 -4.70 -2.53 18.23
C ILE A 59 -4.44 -3.95 18.74
N LYS A 60 -3.16 -4.38 18.80
CA LYS A 60 -2.81 -5.67 19.40
C LYS A 60 -2.81 -5.71 20.92
N GLY A 61 -2.85 -4.56 21.58
CA GLY A 61 -2.97 -4.48 23.03
C GLY A 61 -4.28 -5.06 23.55
N ILE A 62 -4.21 -5.74 24.70
CA ILE A 62 -5.37 -6.38 25.36
C ILE A 62 -6.53 -5.39 25.57
N GLN A 63 -6.21 -4.12 25.89
CA GLN A 63 -7.20 -3.07 26.10
C GLN A 63 -8.07 -2.78 24.87
N LEU A 64 -7.55 -3.05 23.66
CA LEU A 64 -8.21 -2.77 22.38
C LEU A 64 -8.79 -4.02 21.70
N GLN A 65 -8.87 -5.14 22.43
CA GLN A 65 -9.37 -6.41 21.88
C GLN A 65 -10.78 -6.28 21.27
N HIS A 66 -11.66 -5.48 21.88
CA HIS A 66 -13.00 -5.22 21.38
C HIS A 66 -13.01 -4.54 20.00
N LEU A 67 -12.07 -3.64 19.72
CA LEU A 67 -11.91 -3.01 18.41
C LEU A 67 -11.46 -4.02 17.37
N ARG A 68 -10.51 -4.89 17.72
CA ARG A 68 -10.03 -5.96 16.84
C ARG A 68 -11.16 -6.93 16.46
N THR A 69 -12.02 -7.30 17.41
CA THR A 69 -13.18 -8.16 17.12
C THR A 69 -14.16 -7.47 16.17
N ARG A 70 -14.44 -6.18 16.38
CA ARG A 70 -15.32 -5.41 15.47
C ARG A 70 -14.72 -5.26 14.08
N GLU A 71 -13.41 -5.02 13.99
CA GLU A 71 -12.68 -4.96 12.72
C GLU A 71 -12.79 -6.29 11.96
N ALA A 72 -12.58 -7.42 12.65
CA ALA A 72 -12.67 -8.75 12.04
C ALA A 72 -14.07 -9.04 11.48
N VAL A 73 -15.13 -8.69 12.23
CA VAL A 73 -16.52 -8.83 11.75
C VAL A 73 -16.78 -7.93 10.53
N ALA A 74 -16.31 -6.68 10.56
CA ALA A 74 -16.44 -5.78 9.42
C ALA A 74 -15.71 -6.31 8.17
N GLN A 75 -14.52 -6.89 8.34
CA GLN A 75 -13.77 -7.54 7.25
C GLN A 75 -14.50 -8.75 6.69
N GLN A 76 -15.11 -9.58 7.54
CA GLN A 76 -15.93 -10.72 7.11
C GLN A 76 -17.16 -10.26 6.32
N LEU A 77 -17.90 -9.27 6.82
CA LEU A 77 -19.06 -8.71 6.13
C LEU A 77 -18.67 -8.11 4.77
N ARG A 78 -17.57 -7.36 4.73
CA ARG A 78 -17.01 -6.83 3.49
C ARG A 78 -16.68 -7.95 2.51
N HIS A 79 -16.05 -9.02 2.98
CA HIS A 79 -15.71 -10.16 2.13
C HIS A 79 -16.97 -10.82 1.56
N CYS A 80 -17.98 -11.11 2.40
CA CYS A 80 -19.27 -11.66 1.96
C CYS A 80 -19.95 -10.76 0.92
N PHE A 81 -19.89 -9.45 1.09
CA PHE A 81 -20.42 -8.50 0.12
C PHE A 81 -19.62 -8.52 -1.18
N ALA A 82 -18.29 -8.45 -1.11
CA ALA A 82 -17.41 -8.41 -2.28
C ALA A 82 -17.54 -9.67 -3.17
N VAL A 83 -17.79 -10.84 -2.58
CA VAL A 83 -18.00 -12.09 -3.33
C VAL A 83 -19.46 -12.34 -3.71
N SER A 84 -20.38 -11.47 -3.32
CA SER A 84 -21.80 -11.63 -3.61
C SER A 84 -22.08 -11.47 -5.10
N SER A 85 -22.92 -12.35 -5.65
CA SER A 85 -23.43 -12.22 -7.02
C SER A 85 -24.15 -10.89 -7.26
N LEU A 86 -24.80 -10.34 -6.23
CA LEU A 86 -25.43 -9.03 -6.30
C LEU A 86 -24.39 -7.91 -6.47
N HIS A 87 -23.29 -7.97 -5.73
CA HIS A 87 -22.22 -6.99 -5.87
C HIS A 87 -21.58 -7.05 -7.26
N ALA A 88 -21.30 -8.26 -7.76
CA ALA A 88 -20.78 -8.45 -9.11
C ALA A 88 -21.73 -7.91 -10.19
N ALA A 89 -23.04 -8.16 -10.04
CA ALA A 89 -24.05 -7.66 -10.97
C ALA A 89 -24.17 -6.13 -10.95
N ILE A 90 -24.14 -5.50 -9.77
CA ILE A 90 -24.14 -4.04 -9.63
C ILE A 90 -22.88 -3.44 -10.26
N LEU A 91 -21.71 -4.02 -10.00
CA LEU A 91 -20.45 -3.55 -10.58
C LEU A 91 -20.51 -3.63 -12.12
N ALA A 92 -20.96 -4.75 -12.67
CA ALA A 92 -21.14 -4.91 -14.12
C ALA A 92 -22.08 -3.85 -14.71
N GLN A 93 -23.20 -3.54 -14.04
CA GLN A 93 -24.11 -2.48 -14.49
C GLN A 93 -23.44 -1.10 -14.51
N ILE A 94 -22.66 -0.75 -13.47
CA ILE A 94 -21.93 0.52 -13.41
C ILE A 94 -20.93 0.61 -14.57
N HIS A 95 -20.23 -0.47 -14.89
CA HIS A 95 -19.28 -0.50 -16.00
C HIS A 95 -19.98 -0.36 -17.36
N CYS A 96 -21.14 -1.01 -17.58
CA CYS A 96 -21.90 -0.86 -18.82
C CYS A 96 -22.47 0.56 -19.00
N VAL A 97 -22.99 1.20 -17.94
CA VAL A 97 -23.52 2.57 -18.03
C VAL A 97 -22.45 3.58 -18.42
N ASN A 98 -21.20 3.38 -17.99
CA ASN A 98 -20.08 4.25 -18.35
C ASN A 98 -19.57 4.06 -19.79
N GLU A 99 -19.84 2.90 -20.42
CA GLU A 99 -19.50 2.65 -21.83
C GLU A 99 -20.51 3.26 -22.80
N ASP A 100 -21.77 3.44 -22.39
CA ASP A 100 -22.83 4.06 -23.19
C ASP A 100 -22.77 5.62 -23.19
N GLU A 101 -21.95 6.22 -22.32
CA GLU A 101 -21.74 7.68 -22.22
C GLU A 101 -20.49 8.20 -22.98
N GLN A 102 -19.74 7.32 -23.67
CA GLN A 102 -18.59 7.68 -24.54
C GLN A 102 -18.92 7.56 -26.03
#